data_AF-A0AAV1ZGE9-F1
#
_entry.id   AF-A0AAV1ZGE9-F1
#
_cell.length_a   1.000
_cell.length_b   1.000
_cell.length_c   1.000
_cell.angle_alpha   90.00
_cell.angle_beta   90.00
_cell.angle_gamma   90.00
#
_symmetry.space_group_name_H-M   'P 1'
#
loop_
_entity.id
_entity.type
_entity.pdbx_description
1 polymer ?
#
loop_
_entity_poly.entity_id
_entity_poly.type
_entity_poly.pdbx_seq_one_letter_code
_entity_poly.pdbx_strand_id
1 'polypeptide(L)'
;MQALYQQPSLKKKIQISIVRLEVMKKQPSDLPHADGDRDKLLDAFCSYQEKKNPDSDKDPNHWDLALYISGLNFYAMEKGKKNGITMGLAPVGGVCLKKHACVITEFGTTSDDGRPYPSAGLLSTYIAAHEIGHNLGMYHDGPPNNKCPSNGHVMSPSRGTKGETTWSKCSSEVLEKSDKKCLFDEPQGTPSKDKDHSKFKEKPGQVWDAHDQCKIFLRDEDATVFNETVFSSVCHETLCKTPKRIGYYAAGPAMEGTFCGGKKWCKNGECVSWGSEKVKVVKGGWSDWSKGKCKSGCVKKSRAVTVDKRYCNNPKPKNTEKYCEGDNVRIHFCDDSKLCKNYVPPVDYAKQRCEFFSKYVPDITPVGVQVKYNEKRQWQSCAVYCKMKTGTWYTPRQEFNDRGIDTFFPDGTWCHSDGRTDYFCQNRLCLPPPVKGRALLPGGYIPRGLDPEVDVPVLNNAHPKGENRAPDKLREYFQYNEGRLPPLPGPDDLGRPKEEDYEIIDYVSP
;
A
#
# COMPACT_ATOMS: atom_id res chain seq x y z
N MET A 1 4.81 -12.76 -11.61
CA MET A 1 5.78 -12.81 -12.72
C MET A 1 5.44 -13.92 -13.71
N GLN A 2 5.49 -15.21 -13.34
CA GLN A 2 5.24 -16.33 -14.27
C GLN A 2 3.96 -16.18 -15.12
N ALA A 3 2.86 -15.72 -14.53
CA ALA A 3 1.60 -15.54 -15.25
C ALA A 3 1.69 -14.50 -16.38
N LEU A 4 2.47 -13.43 -16.21
CA LEU A 4 2.70 -12.41 -17.25
C LEU A 4 3.48 -12.99 -18.44
N TYR A 5 4.54 -13.75 -18.16
CA TYR A 5 5.38 -14.40 -19.16
C TYR A 5 4.73 -15.60 -19.87
N GLN A 6 3.53 -15.99 -19.45
CA GLN A 6 2.72 -17.04 -20.07
C GLN A 6 1.53 -16.46 -20.86
N GLN A 7 1.41 -15.12 -20.90
CA GLN A 7 0.30 -14.49 -21.61
C GLN A 7 0.39 -14.69 -23.12
N PRO A 8 -0.75 -14.87 -23.81
CA PRO A 8 -0.80 -14.95 -25.26
C PRO A 8 -0.24 -13.71 -25.98
N SER A 9 -0.34 -12.52 -25.35
CA SER A 9 0.18 -11.26 -25.87
C SER A 9 1.69 -11.29 -26.16
N LEU A 10 2.45 -12.10 -25.40
CA LEU A 10 3.89 -12.25 -25.58
C LEU A 10 4.27 -13.20 -26.72
N LYS A 11 3.31 -14.01 -27.21
CA LYS A 11 3.41 -15.03 -28.28
C LYS A 11 4.42 -16.17 -28.03
N LYS A 12 5.54 -15.93 -27.36
CA LYS A 12 6.43 -16.94 -26.79
C LYS A 12 6.21 -17.02 -25.29
N LYS A 13 6.20 -18.24 -24.77
CA LYS A 13 6.06 -18.52 -23.34
C LYS A 13 7.45 -18.62 -22.71
N ILE A 14 7.66 -17.94 -21.59
CA ILE A 14 8.87 -18.11 -20.78
C ILE A 14 8.49 -18.83 -19.49
N GLN A 15 9.16 -19.96 -19.24
CA GLN A 15 9.06 -20.66 -17.96
C GLN A 15 10.11 -20.10 -17.01
N ILE A 16 9.68 -19.60 -15.86
CA ILE A 16 10.59 -19.11 -14.81
C ILE A 16 10.80 -20.27 -13.83
N SER A 17 12.05 -20.62 -13.57
CA SER A 17 12.41 -21.69 -12.65
C SER A 17 13.33 -21.13 -11.57
N ILE A 18 12.99 -21.34 -10.29
CA ILE A 18 13.81 -20.86 -9.17
C ILE A 18 14.89 -21.90 -8.89
N VAL A 19 16.10 -21.64 -9.36
CA VAL A 19 17.27 -22.52 -9.11
C VAL A 19 17.95 -22.18 -7.77
N ARG A 20 17.89 -20.92 -7.34
CA ARG A 20 18.45 -20.43 -6.07
C ARG A 20 17.56 -19.34 -5.48
N LEU A 21 17.38 -19.35 -4.15
CA LEU A 21 16.62 -18.36 -3.41
C LEU A 21 17.37 -18.02 -2.12
N GLU A 22 17.70 -16.74 -1.93
CA GLU A 22 18.36 -16.23 -0.73
C GLU A 22 17.52 -15.14 -0.10
N VAL A 23 17.24 -15.27 1.21
CA VAL A 23 16.59 -14.22 2.00
C VAL A 23 17.62 -13.63 2.96
N MET A 24 18.09 -12.43 2.63
CA MET A 24 19.18 -11.78 3.37
C MET A 24 18.61 -11.00 4.56
N LYS A 25 18.86 -11.47 5.79
CA LYS A 25 18.52 -10.71 7.01
C LYS A 25 19.42 -9.48 7.22
N LYS A 26 20.65 -9.55 6.72
CA LYS A 26 21.64 -8.47 6.71
C LYS A 26 22.28 -8.43 5.33
N GLN A 27 22.53 -7.23 4.85
CA GLN A 27 23.18 -7.04 3.55
C GLN A 27 24.61 -7.60 3.58
N PRO A 28 25.02 -8.45 2.62
CA PRO A 28 26.41 -8.88 2.48
C PRO A 28 27.36 -7.71 2.26
N SER A 29 28.58 -7.79 2.79
CA SER A 29 29.60 -6.75 2.63
C SER A 29 30.07 -6.59 1.18
N ASP A 30 29.99 -7.64 0.39
CA ASP A 30 30.30 -7.66 -1.04
C ASP A 30 29.07 -7.34 -1.93
N LEU A 31 27.97 -6.89 -1.32
CA LEU A 31 26.80 -6.33 -2.00
C LEU A 31 26.37 -5.02 -1.30
N PRO A 32 27.17 -3.94 -1.39
CA PRO A 32 26.81 -2.66 -0.78
C PRO A 32 25.49 -2.15 -1.34
N HIS A 33 24.57 -1.76 -0.46
CA HIS A 33 23.22 -1.35 -0.87
C HIS A 33 23.12 0.11 -1.36
N ALA A 34 24.22 0.88 -1.25
CA ALA A 34 24.37 2.26 -1.74
C ALA A 34 23.22 3.22 -1.35
N ASP A 35 22.61 3.01 -0.18
CA ASP A 35 21.42 3.74 0.30
C ASP A 35 20.24 3.84 -0.69
N GLY A 36 20.19 2.98 -1.71
CA GLY A 36 19.19 3.04 -2.78
C GLY A 36 19.60 3.83 -4.03
N ASP A 37 20.85 4.28 -4.16
CA ASP A 37 21.37 4.79 -5.43
C ASP A 37 21.31 3.67 -6.48
N ARG A 38 20.36 3.78 -7.41
CA ARG A 38 19.95 2.67 -8.28
C ARG A 38 21.11 2.15 -9.15
N ASP A 39 21.96 3.04 -9.64
CA ASP A 39 23.03 2.71 -10.58
C ASP A 39 24.14 1.95 -9.84
N LYS A 40 24.57 2.49 -8.69
CA LYS A 40 25.55 1.82 -7.82
C LYS A 40 25.04 0.48 -7.29
N LEU A 41 23.76 0.40 -6.95
CA LEU A 41 23.16 -0.82 -6.44
C LEU A 41 23.10 -1.90 -7.52
N LEU A 42 22.71 -1.54 -8.76
CA LEU A 42 22.71 -2.48 -9.87
C LEU A 42 24.13 -2.99 -10.15
N ASP A 43 25.13 -2.10 -10.25
CA ASP A 43 26.53 -2.48 -10.48
C ASP A 43 27.06 -3.43 -9.41
N ALA A 44 26.76 -3.14 -8.14
CA ALA A 44 27.11 -3.99 -7.01
C ALA A 44 26.43 -5.35 -7.12
N PHE A 45 25.14 -5.40 -7.47
CA PHE A 45 24.41 -6.66 -7.61
C PHE A 45 24.87 -7.50 -8.79
N CYS A 46 25.12 -6.87 -9.94
CA CYS A 46 25.68 -7.52 -11.12
C CYS A 46 27.04 -8.17 -10.82
N SER A 47 27.91 -7.47 -10.09
CA SER A 47 29.22 -8.01 -9.68
C SER A 47 29.09 -9.13 -8.64
N TYR A 48 28.18 -8.98 -7.67
CA TYR A 48 27.91 -9.97 -6.63
C TYR A 48 27.35 -11.28 -7.22
N GLN A 49 26.37 -11.19 -8.11
CA GLN A 49 25.77 -12.37 -8.72
C GLN A 49 26.76 -13.08 -9.66
N GLU A 50 27.56 -12.32 -10.44
CA GLU A 50 28.58 -12.88 -11.34
C GLU A 50 29.58 -13.77 -10.60
N LYS A 51 30.06 -13.29 -9.44
CA LYS A 51 31.04 -14.00 -8.61
C LYS A 51 30.47 -15.30 -8.03
N LYS A 52 29.15 -15.37 -7.84
CA LYS A 52 28.46 -16.51 -7.22
C LYS A 52 27.86 -17.49 -8.21
N ASN A 53 27.71 -17.10 -9.47
CA ASN A 53 27.13 -17.93 -10.52
C ASN A 53 28.18 -18.93 -11.02
N PRO A 54 27.95 -20.25 -10.90
CA PRO A 54 28.81 -21.26 -11.52
C PRO A 54 29.00 -20.99 -13.02
N ASP A 55 30.19 -21.27 -13.56
CA ASP A 55 30.49 -20.99 -14.98
C ASP A 55 29.76 -21.94 -15.95
N SER A 56 29.51 -23.17 -15.51
CA SER A 56 28.91 -24.18 -16.37
C SER A 56 27.39 -24.12 -16.28
N ASP A 57 26.76 -23.91 -17.42
CA ASP A 57 25.31 -24.01 -17.63
C ASP A 57 24.72 -25.38 -17.22
N LYS A 58 25.58 -26.40 -17.16
CA LYS A 58 25.22 -27.75 -16.71
C LYS A 58 25.21 -27.90 -15.18
N ASP A 59 25.66 -26.89 -14.44
CA ASP A 59 25.62 -26.92 -12.97
C ASP A 59 24.18 -26.67 -12.49
N PRO A 60 23.60 -27.51 -11.61
CA PRO A 60 22.24 -27.31 -11.08
C PRO A 60 22.05 -26.03 -10.25
N ASN A 61 23.14 -25.35 -9.87
CA ASN A 61 23.10 -24.05 -9.21
C ASN A 61 23.45 -22.89 -10.15
N HIS A 62 23.67 -23.12 -11.44
CA HIS A 62 23.76 -22.07 -12.45
C HIS A 62 22.43 -21.35 -12.61
N TRP A 63 22.45 -20.04 -12.87
CA TRP A 63 21.27 -19.26 -13.25
C TRP A 63 21.54 -18.40 -14.48
N ASP A 64 20.52 -18.29 -15.34
CA ASP A 64 20.55 -17.42 -16.52
C ASP A 64 20.31 -15.94 -16.18
N LEU A 65 19.68 -15.71 -15.03
CA LEU A 65 19.21 -14.41 -14.58
C LEU A 65 19.12 -14.35 -13.05
N ALA A 66 19.68 -13.30 -12.47
CA ALA A 66 19.56 -12.98 -11.06
C ALA A 66 18.61 -11.78 -10.84
N LEU A 67 17.69 -11.91 -9.88
CA LEU A 67 16.75 -10.85 -9.46
C LEU A 67 16.98 -10.50 -7.99
N TYR A 68 17.22 -9.21 -7.71
CA TYR A 68 17.30 -8.67 -6.37
C TYR A 68 16.06 -7.82 -6.05
N ILE A 69 15.27 -8.30 -5.09
CA ILE A 69 14.09 -7.60 -4.59
C ILE A 69 14.47 -6.88 -3.30
N SER A 70 14.29 -5.55 -3.26
CA SER A 70 14.76 -4.71 -2.15
C SER A 70 13.64 -3.85 -1.58
N GLY A 71 13.67 -3.62 -0.26
CA GLY A 71 12.79 -2.67 0.42
C GLY A 71 13.34 -1.24 0.49
N LEU A 72 14.42 -0.95 -0.24
CA LEU A 72 15.00 0.39 -0.34
C LEU A 72 14.16 1.26 -1.27
N ASN A 73 14.19 2.57 -1.02
CA ASN A 73 13.69 3.58 -1.94
C ASN A 73 14.78 3.92 -2.96
N PHE A 74 14.64 3.38 -4.16
CA PHE A 74 15.57 3.57 -5.25
C PHE A 74 15.50 5.01 -5.75
N TYR A 75 16.65 5.59 -6.03
CA TYR A 75 16.74 6.94 -6.55
C TYR A 75 17.89 7.09 -7.54
N ALA A 76 17.74 8.08 -8.42
CA ALA A 76 18.82 8.65 -9.21
C ALA A 76 19.12 10.07 -8.72
N MET A 77 20.35 10.55 -8.96
CA MET A 77 20.71 11.93 -8.68
C MET A 77 20.45 12.80 -9.93
N GLU A 78 19.47 13.70 -9.84
CA GLU A 78 19.15 14.64 -10.92
C GLU A 78 19.32 16.07 -10.44
N LYS A 79 20.21 16.83 -11.09
CA LYS A 79 20.51 18.23 -10.74
C LYS A 79 20.80 18.43 -9.23
N GLY A 80 21.48 17.46 -8.62
CA GLY A 80 21.84 17.47 -7.19
C GLY A 80 20.72 17.08 -6.22
N LYS A 81 19.56 16.63 -6.71
CA LYS A 81 18.44 16.14 -5.89
C LYS A 81 18.19 14.66 -6.15
N LYS A 82 17.76 13.93 -5.13
CA LYS A 82 17.29 12.55 -5.28
C LYS A 82 15.96 12.56 -6.04
N ASN A 83 15.89 11.79 -7.12
CA ASN A 83 14.68 11.53 -7.86
C ASN A 83 14.32 10.04 -7.70
N GLY A 84 13.18 9.77 -7.05
CA GLY A 84 12.71 8.42 -6.71
C GLY A 84 11.64 7.87 -7.67
N ILE A 85 11.56 8.33 -8.92
CA ILE A 85 10.60 7.76 -9.89
C ILE A 85 10.92 6.28 -10.18
N THR A 86 12.20 5.91 -10.15
CA THR A 86 12.66 4.60 -10.62
C THR A 86 12.46 3.50 -9.61
N MET A 87 11.56 2.56 -9.91
CA MET A 87 11.20 1.44 -9.04
C MET A 87 11.95 0.13 -9.35
N GLY A 88 12.80 0.14 -10.39
CA GLY A 88 13.58 -1.01 -10.84
C GLY A 88 14.66 -0.58 -11.83
N LEU A 89 15.64 -1.45 -12.07
CA LEU A 89 16.67 -1.21 -13.08
C LEU A 89 17.27 -2.54 -13.57
N ALA A 90 17.53 -2.64 -14.87
CA ALA A 90 18.24 -3.75 -15.48
C ALA A 90 19.05 -3.33 -16.72
N PRO A 91 20.17 -4.01 -17.03
CA PRO A 91 20.83 -3.88 -18.33
C PRO A 91 19.95 -4.43 -19.45
N VAL A 92 19.81 -3.71 -20.56
CA VAL A 92 19.05 -4.18 -21.72
C VAL A 92 19.79 -5.32 -22.42
N GLY A 93 19.13 -6.45 -22.63
CA GLY A 93 19.69 -7.62 -23.33
C GLY A 93 20.80 -8.36 -22.56
N GLY A 94 20.92 -8.11 -21.25
CA GLY A 94 21.95 -8.70 -20.39
C GLY A 94 21.83 -10.20 -20.14
N VAL A 95 20.68 -10.83 -20.43
CA VAL A 95 20.47 -12.26 -20.19
C VAL A 95 21.48 -13.10 -20.99
N CYS A 96 21.93 -14.20 -20.40
CA CYS A 96 23.05 -15.04 -20.87
C CYS A 96 24.43 -14.36 -20.88
N LEU A 97 24.57 -13.11 -20.40
CA LEU A 97 25.87 -12.47 -20.21
C LEU A 97 26.22 -12.52 -18.73
N LYS A 98 27.29 -13.25 -18.38
CA LYS A 98 27.64 -13.61 -17.00
C LYS A 98 27.52 -12.44 -16.01
N LYS A 99 28.05 -11.26 -16.34
CA LYS A 99 27.98 -10.06 -15.50
C LYS A 99 26.63 -9.35 -15.55
N HIS A 100 26.00 -9.27 -16.71
CA HIS A 100 24.83 -8.41 -16.96
C HIS A 100 23.48 -9.12 -16.82
N ALA A 101 23.48 -10.40 -16.46
CA ALA A 101 22.30 -11.20 -16.10
C ALA A 101 21.77 -10.84 -14.69
N CYS A 102 21.50 -9.55 -14.45
CA CYS A 102 21.16 -8.98 -13.16
C CYS A 102 20.02 -7.98 -13.28
N VAL A 103 19.10 -8.02 -12.33
CA VAL A 103 17.92 -7.14 -12.25
C VAL A 103 17.72 -6.71 -10.80
N ILE A 104 17.44 -5.43 -10.55
CA ILE A 104 17.02 -4.93 -9.24
C ILE A 104 15.59 -4.38 -9.31
N THR A 105 14.80 -4.60 -8.25
CA THR A 105 13.41 -4.11 -8.17
C THR A 105 13.02 -3.77 -6.73
N GLU A 106 12.18 -2.75 -6.58
CA GLU A 106 11.59 -2.36 -5.30
C GLU A 106 10.44 -3.27 -4.86
N PHE A 107 10.32 -3.45 -3.54
CA PHE A 107 9.17 -4.05 -2.89
C PHE A 107 8.96 -3.51 -1.48
N GLY A 108 7.76 -2.97 -1.22
CA GLY A 108 7.43 -2.42 0.08
C GLY A 108 7.94 -0.99 0.30
N THR A 109 8.34 -0.29 -0.75
CA THR A 109 8.91 1.04 -0.61
C THR A 109 7.86 2.07 -0.20
N THR A 110 8.21 2.92 0.76
CA THR A 110 7.43 4.10 1.17
C THR A 110 8.32 5.33 1.11
N SER A 111 7.73 6.51 0.94
CA SER A 111 8.44 7.78 1.10
C SER A 111 8.89 8.01 2.54
N ASP A 112 9.70 9.05 2.77
CA ASP A 112 10.22 9.42 4.09
C ASP A 112 9.10 9.77 5.10
N ASP A 113 7.92 10.19 4.62
CA ASP A 113 6.73 10.43 5.44
C ASP A 113 5.79 9.22 5.55
N GLY A 114 6.19 8.06 5.02
CA GLY A 114 5.47 6.79 5.16
C GLY A 114 4.36 6.55 4.14
N ARG A 115 4.22 7.43 3.13
CA ARG A 115 3.25 7.22 2.04
C ARG A 115 3.72 6.06 1.16
N PRO A 116 2.82 5.17 0.75
CA PRO A 116 3.19 4.05 -0.10
C PRO A 116 3.45 4.54 -1.53
N TYR A 117 4.61 4.18 -2.08
CA TYR A 117 4.80 4.20 -3.52
C TYR A 117 3.99 3.05 -4.14
N PRO A 118 3.71 3.08 -5.45
CA PRO A 118 3.09 1.94 -6.13
C PRO A 118 3.84 0.61 -5.90
N SER A 119 5.18 0.65 -5.75
CA SER A 119 6.04 -0.49 -5.38
C SER A 119 5.87 -1.01 -3.94
N ALA A 120 5.07 -0.34 -3.09
CA ALA A 120 4.80 -0.76 -1.70
C ALA A 120 4.09 -2.12 -1.60
N GLY A 121 3.41 -2.55 -2.66
CA GLY A 121 2.62 -3.77 -2.69
C GLY A 121 3.00 -4.71 -3.82
N LEU A 122 2.03 -5.47 -4.29
CA LEU A 122 2.23 -6.52 -5.29
C LEU A 122 2.38 -6.00 -6.73
N LEU A 123 2.20 -4.69 -6.95
CA LEU A 123 2.57 -4.04 -8.21
C LEU A 123 4.06 -4.18 -8.53
N SER A 124 4.91 -4.33 -7.52
CA SER A 124 6.32 -4.78 -7.63
C SER A 124 6.50 -5.98 -8.57
N THR A 125 5.52 -6.88 -8.65
CA THR A 125 5.54 -8.03 -9.55
C THR A 125 5.60 -7.63 -11.02
N TYR A 126 4.90 -6.55 -11.37
CA TYR A 126 4.90 -6.01 -12.73
C TYR A 126 6.17 -5.20 -13.00
N ILE A 127 6.67 -4.46 -12.01
CA ILE A 127 7.96 -3.77 -12.09
C ILE A 127 9.08 -4.79 -12.33
N ALA A 128 9.15 -5.86 -11.52
CA ALA A 128 10.11 -6.94 -11.74
C ALA A 128 9.99 -7.57 -13.15
N ALA A 129 8.76 -7.76 -13.65
CA ALA A 129 8.57 -8.28 -15.01
C ALA A 129 9.02 -7.29 -16.08
N HIS A 130 8.81 -5.99 -15.89
CA HIS A 130 9.31 -4.94 -16.77
C HIS A 130 10.84 -4.99 -16.86
N GLU A 131 11.53 -5.02 -15.72
CA GLU A 131 13.00 -5.06 -15.69
C GLU A 131 13.58 -6.37 -16.25
N ILE A 132 12.93 -7.51 -16.01
CA ILE A 132 13.30 -8.77 -16.67
C ILE A 132 13.07 -8.64 -18.20
N GLY A 133 12.03 -7.93 -18.64
CA GLY A 133 11.79 -7.59 -20.03
C GLY A 133 12.97 -6.84 -20.66
N HIS A 134 13.49 -5.82 -19.97
CA HIS A 134 14.75 -5.17 -20.37
C HIS A 134 15.88 -6.16 -20.51
N ASN A 135 16.12 -7.02 -19.52
CA ASN A 135 17.22 -7.98 -19.57
C ASN A 135 17.08 -9.02 -20.69
N LEU A 136 15.85 -9.35 -21.11
CA LEU A 136 15.54 -10.16 -22.29
C LEU A 136 15.74 -9.41 -23.62
N GLY A 137 15.99 -8.11 -23.59
CA GLY A 137 16.30 -7.26 -24.74
C GLY A 137 15.18 -6.31 -25.15
N MET A 138 14.10 -6.19 -24.37
CA MET A 138 13.00 -5.28 -24.67
C MET A 138 13.39 -3.85 -24.30
N TYR A 139 13.06 -2.88 -25.16
CA TYR A 139 13.13 -1.46 -24.83
C TYR A 139 11.76 -0.97 -24.37
N HIS A 140 11.69 0.25 -23.81
CA HIS A 140 10.39 0.86 -23.57
C HIS A 140 9.56 0.94 -24.86
N ASP A 141 8.25 0.76 -24.71
CA ASP A 141 7.29 1.02 -25.78
C ASP A 141 7.26 2.51 -26.12
N GLY A 142 7.21 2.83 -27.42
CA GLY A 142 7.17 4.20 -27.90
C GLY A 142 8.41 4.66 -28.69
N PRO A 143 8.30 5.82 -29.37
CA PRO A 143 9.44 6.45 -30.03
C PRO A 143 10.51 6.92 -29.02
N PRO A 144 11.80 6.97 -29.42
CA PRO A 144 12.32 6.59 -30.73
C PRO A 144 12.55 5.07 -30.89
N ASN A 145 12.39 4.29 -29.84
CA ASN A 145 12.80 2.88 -29.79
C ASN A 145 11.94 1.98 -30.69
N ASN A 146 10.62 2.21 -30.74
CA ASN A 146 9.70 1.41 -31.54
C ASN A 146 8.39 2.17 -31.86
N LYS A 147 7.44 1.47 -32.50
CA LYS A 147 6.17 2.03 -32.99
C LYS A 147 4.97 1.75 -32.08
N CYS A 148 5.17 1.07 -30.95
CA CYS A 148 4.08 0.77 -30.02
C CYS A 148 3.70 2.01 -29.21
N PRO A 149 2.46 2.09 -28.68
CA PRO A 149 2.07 3.20 -27.81
C PRO A 149 2.94 3.25 -26.54
N SER A 150 3.34 4.45 -26.12
CA SER A 150 4.15 4.68 -24.91
C SER A 150 3.44 4.40 -23.59
N ASN A 151 2.22 3.89 -23.60
CA ASN A 151 1.44 3.60 -22.41
C ASN A 151 0.57 2.34 -22.60
N GLY A 152 0.09 1.80 -21.48
CA GLY A 152 -0.89 0.70 -21.45
C GLY A 152 -0.32 -0.71 -21.52
N HIS A 153 1.00 -0.89 -21.57
CA HIS A 153 1.66 -2.20 -21.62
C HIS A 153 2.74 -2.35 -20.56
N VAL A 154 3.19 -3.59 -20.31
CA VAL A 154 4.21 -3.88 -19.28
C VAL A 154 5.50 -3.09 -19.52
N MET A 155 5.93 -2.89 -20.78
CA MET A 155 7.13 -2.14 -21.14
C MET A 155 6.88 -0.63 -21.36
N SER A 156 5.78 -0.07 -20.86
CA SER A 156 5.59 1.39 -20.91
C SER A 156 6.62 2.13 -20.03
N PRO A 157 7.20 3.26 -20.50
CA PRO A 157 8.22 4.07 -19.80
C PRO A 157 7.73 4.73 -18.50
N SER A 158 6.44 5.03 -18.43
CA SER A 158 5.77 5.38 -17.18
C SER A 158 4.98 4.18 -16.71
N ARG A 159 4.92 3.99 -15.40
CA ARG A 159 4.03 3.01 -14.79
C ARG A 159 3.03 3.71 -13.88
N GLY A 160 1.79 3.76 -14.35
CA GLY A 160 0.67 4.25 -13.55
C GLY A 160 0.22 3.25 -12.48
N THR A 161 -0.83 3.61 -11.75
CA THR A 161 -1.56 2.68 -10.86
C THR A 161 -2.73 1.99 -11.56
N LYS A 162 -2.81 2.13 -12.88
CA LYS A 162 -3.95 1.74 -13.71
C LYS A 162 -3.47 0.91 -14.90
N GLY A 163 -3.90 -0.35 -14.96
CA GLY A 163 -3.66 -1.20 -16.14
C GLY A 163 -2.20 -1.63 -16.33
N GLU A 164 -1.73 -1.62 -17.58
CA GLU A 164 -0.38 -2.05 -18.00
C GLU A 164 -0.03 -3.49 -17.59
N THR A 165 -0.99 -4.38 -17.81
CA THR A 165 -0.94 -5.79 -17.41
C THR A 165 -0.58 -6.73 -18.54
N THR A 166 -0.42 -6.22 -19.77
CA THR A 166 -0.18 -7.00 -20.99
C THR A 166 1.04 -6.54 -21.76
N TRP A 167 1.64 -7.43 -22.55
CA TRP A 167 2.78 -7.11 -23.40
C TRP A 167 2.35 -6.48 -24.72
N SER A 168 3.12 -5.52 -25.21
CA SER A 168 2.92 -4.93 -26.53
C SER A 168 3.36 -5.88 -27.64
N LYS A 169 2.93 -5.59 -28.87
CA LYS A 169 3.43 -6.30 -30.05
C LYS A 169 4.95 -6.14 -30.21
N CYS A 170 5.50 -4.96 -29.90
CA CYS A 170 6.93 -4.68 -30.01
C CYS A 170 7.74 -5.54 -29.02
N SER A 171 7.27 -5.66 -27.78
CA SER A 171 7.84 -6.57 -26.78
C SER A 171 7.82 -8.03 -27.27
N SER A 172 6.70 -8.48 -27.83
CA SER A 172 6.57 -9.85 -28.37
C SER A 172 7.54 -10.11 -29.54
N GLU A 173 7.71 -9.14 -30.44
CA GLU A 173 8.59 -9.27 -31.62
C GLU A 173 10.07 -9.38 -31.24
N VAL A 174 10.50 -8.72 -30.15
CA VAL A 174 11.85 -8.87 -29.59
C VAL A 174 12.08 -10.32 -29.14
N LEU A 175 11.17 -10.87 -28.34
CA LEU A 175 11.30 -12.25 -27.85
C LEU A 175 11.19 -13.27 -28.98
N GLU A 176 10.32 -13.03 -29.97
CA GLU A 176 10.18 -13.87 -31.16
C GLU A 176 11.51 -14.02 -31.92
N LYS A 177 12.32 -12.96 -31.99
CA LYS A 177 13.62 -12.92 -32.68
C LYS A 177 14.81 -13.29 -31.79
N SER A 178 14.60 -13.51 -30.50
CA SER A 178 15.67 -13.81 -29.55
C SER A 178 16.33 -15.18 -29.81
N ASP A 179 17.67 -15.20 -29.88
CA ASP A 179 18.53 -16.40 -29.97
C ASP A 179 19.37 -16.60 -28.69
N LYS A 180 18.78 -16.27 -27.54
CA LYS A 180 19.44 -16.39 -26.22
C LYS A 180 19.47 -17.86 -25.77
N LYS A 181 20.46 -18.61 -26.27
CA LYS A 181 20.54 -20.08 -26.15
C LYS A 181 20.63 -20.65 -24.73
N CYS A 182 21.11 -19.88 -23.74
CA CYS A 182 21.11 -20.32 -22.34
C CYS A 182 19.68 -20.53 -21.79
N LEU A 183 18.65 -19.99 -22.46
CA LEU A 183 17.26 -20.13 -22.02
C LEU A 183 16.54 -21.32 -22.68
N PHE A 184 17.24 -22.12 -23.51
CA PHE A 184 16.61 -23.14 -24.34
C PHE A 184 16.64 -24.54 -23.72
N ASP A 185 17.42 -24.75 -22.67
CA ASP A 185 17.41 -25.98 -21.88
C ASP A 185 16.44 -25.89 -20.69
N GLU A 186 16.27 -27.02 -20.03
CA GLU A 186 15.51 -27.12 -18.79
C GLU A 186 16.46 -26.99 -17.59
N PRO A 187 16.00 -26.40 -16.46
CA PRO A 187 16.84 -26.27 -15.27
C PRO A 187 17.40 -27.63 -14.85
N GLN A 188 18.71 -27.68 -14.61
CA GLN A 188 19.39 -28.91 -14.25
C GLN A 188 18.99 -29.36 -12.83
N GLY A 189 18.53 -30.61 -12.71
CA GLY A 189 18.10 -31.20 -11.44
C GLY A 189 16.65 -30.91 -11.05
N THR A 190 16.12 -31.70 -10.12
CA THR A 190 14.75 -31.49 -9.62
C THR A 190 14.76 -30.34 -8.61
N PRO A 191 13.94 -29.28 -8.80
CA PRO A 191 13.82 -28.24 -7.80
C PRO A 191 13.41 -28.85 -6.46
N SER A 192 14.14 -28.50 -5.39
CA SER A 192 13.67 -28.81 -4.03
C SER A 192 12.24 -28.30 -3.86
N LYS A 193 11.40 -28.98 -3.07
CA LYS A 193 9.99 -28.61 -2.86
C LYS A 193 9.79 -27.14 -2.50
N ASP A 194 10.76 -26.49 -1.86
CA ASP A 194 10.67 -25.08 -1.47
C ASP A 194 10.80 -24.12 -2.66
N LYS A 195 11.54 -24.49 -3.70
CA LYS A 195 11.81 -23.71 -4.92
C LYS A 195 10.83 -23.99 -6.05
N ASP A 196 10.15 -25.13 -6.01
CA ASP A 196 9.09 -25.45 -6.97
C ASP A 196 7.85 -24.57 -6.70
N HIS A 197 7.63 -23.56 -7.55
CA HIS A 197 6.44 -22.71 -7.48
C HIS A 197 5.20 -23.35 -8.13
N SER A 198 5.37 -24.43 -8.91
CA SER A 198 4.23 -25.16 -9.50
C SER A 198 3.38 -25.90 -8.47
N LYS A 199 3.92 -26.11 -7.24
CA LYS A 199 3.17 -26.61 -6.09
C LYS A 199 1.94 -25.76 -5.76
N PHE A 200 1.95 -24.48 -6.11
CA PHE A 200 0.81 -23.58 -5.97
C PHE A 200 -0.17 -23.80 -7.12
N LYS A 201 -1.17 -24.67 -6.90
CA LYS A 201 -2.22 -24.97 -7.89
C LYS A 201 -3.17 -23.80 -8.14
N GLU A 202 -3.25 -22.88 -7.20
CA GLU A 202 -4.15 -21.73 -7.23
C GLU A 202 -3.45 -20.51 -7.82
N LYS A 203 -4.21 -19.63 -8.47
CA LYS A 203 -3.67 -18.37 -8.97
C LYS A 203 -3.31 -17.43 -7.82
N PRO A 204 -2.33 -16.53 -7.96
CA PRO A 204 -1.91 -15.64 -6.87
C PRO A 204 -3.08 -14.88 -6.22
N GLY A 205 -4.02 -14.35 -7.00
CA GLY A 205 -5.19 -13.61 -6.51
C GLY A 205 -6.26 -14.47 -5.81
N GLN A 206 -6.18 -15.79 -5.91
CA GLN A 206 -7.03 -16.72 -5.14
C GLN A 206 -6.43 -17.05 -3.77
N VAL A 207 -5.13 -16.79 -3.59
CA VAL A 207 -4.40 -16.95 -2.33
C VAL A 207 -4.36 -15.62 -1.58
N TRP A 208 -4.05 -14.54 -2.32
CA TRP A 208 -3.99 -13.16 -1.87
C TRP A 208 -5.11 -12.37 -2.55
N ASP A 209 -6.26 -12.29 -1.92
CA ASP A 209 -7.40 -11.56 -2.47
C ASP A 209 -7.16 -10.04 -2.49
N ALA A 210 -8.11 -9.26 -3.01
CA ALA A 210 -7.97 -7.80 -3.09
C ALA A 210 -7.78 -7.15 -1.70
N HIS A 211 -8.37 -7.73 -0.64
CA HIS A 211 -8.19 -7.23 0.72
C HIS A 211 -6.78 -7.53 1.23
N ASP A 212 -6.26 -8.74 1.00
CA ASP A 212 -4.87 -9.08 1.35
C ASP A 212 -3.86 -8.20 0.60
N GLN A 213 -4.12 -7.91 -0.68
CA GLN A 213 -3.31 -7.00 -1.49
C GLN A 213 -3.25 -5.61 -0.85
N CYS A 214 -4.37 -5.10 -0.32
CA CYS A 214 -4.39 -3.84 0.44
C CYS A 214 -3.63 -3.91 1.77
N LYS A 215 -3.68 -5.03 2.49
CA LYS A 215 -2.90 -5.23 3.74
C LYS A 215 -1.40 -5.20 3.48
N ILE A 216 -0.95 -5.87 2.41
CA ILE A 216 0.45 -5.86 1.99
C ILE A 216 0.86 -4.42 1.59
N PHE A 217 0.07 -3.78 0.73
CA PHE A 217 0.36 -2.45 0.20
C PHE A 217 0.42 -1.36 1.29
N LEU A 218 -0.53 -1.33 2.23
CA LEU A 218 -0.56 -0.35 3.32
C LEU A 218 0.23 -0.78 4.56
N ARG A 219 0.77 -2.01 4.57
CA ARG A 219 1.43 -2.65 5.72
C ARG A 219 0.58 -2.59 6.98
N ASP A 220 -0.72 -2.87 6.82
CA ASP A 220 -1.70 -2.78 7.89
C ASP A 220 -2.72 -3.92 7.78
N GLU A 221 -2.80 -4.76 8.80
CA GLU A 221 -3.76 -5.88 8.88
C GLU A 221 -5.22 -5.43 8.89
N ASP A 222 -5.49 -4.19 9.31
CA ASP A 222 -6.83 -3.60 9.30
C ASP A 222 -7.19 -2.96 7.94
N ALA A 223 -6.27 -2.97 6.96
CA ALA A 223 -6.53 -2.44 5.63
C ALA A 223 -7.49 -3.33 4.81
N THR A 224 -8.25 -2.68 3.94
CA THR A 224 -9.25 -3.30 3.09
C THR A 224 -9.44 -2.50 1.80
N VAL A 225 -10.22 -3.01 0.87
CA VAL A 225 -10.60 -2.29 -0.35
C VAL A 225 -11.44 -1.05 -0.01
N PHE A 226 -11.21 0.07 -0.69
CA PHE A 226 -11.90 1.33 -0.39
C PHE A 226 -13.42 1.25 -0.65
N ASN A 227 -13.80 0.63 -1.76
CA ASN A 227 -15.20 0.47 -2.17
C ASN A 227 -15.53 -0.99 -2.52
N GLU A 228 -16.20 -1.69 -1.60
CA GLU A 228 -16.64 -3.09 -1.76
C GLU A 228 -17.73 -3.25 -2.83
N THR A 229 -18.40 -2.17 -3.26
CA THR A 229 -19.46 -2.26 -4.29
C THR A 229 -18.91 -2.32 -5.72
N VAL A 230 -17.61 -2.05 -5.94
CA VAL A 230 -17.01 -2.00 -7.29
C VAL A 230 -15.84 -2.97 -7.42
N PHE A 231 -16.02 -4.22 -6.97
CA PHE A 231 -15.05 -5.31 -7.21
C PHE A 231 -14.67 -5.48 -8.69
N SER A 232 -15.53 -5.07 -9.63
CA SER A 232 -15.22 -5.14 -11.06
C SER A 232 -14.03 -4.27 -11.48
N SER A 233 -13.72 -3.22 -10.73
CA SER A 233 -12.63 -2.29 -11.05
C SER A 233 -11.26 -2.75 -10.58
N VAL A 234 -11.18 -3.70 -9.64
CA VAL A 234 -9.91 -4.10 -9.01
C VAL A 234 -8.89 -4.65 -10.01
N CYS A 235 -9.36 -5.28 -11.09
CA CYS A 235 -8.48 -5.81 -12.13
C CYS A 235 -7.72 -4.72 -12.88
N HIS A 236 -8.30 -3.52 -12.96
CA HIS A 236 -7.69 -2.35 -13.56
C HIS A 236 -6.92 -1.51 -12.53
N GLU A 237 -7.53 -1.28 -11.36
CA GLU A 237 -6.94 -0.51 -10.25
C GLU A 237 -7.59 -0.91 -8.92
N THR A 238 -6.78 -1.39 -7.98
CA THR A 238 -7.23 -1.70 -6.61
C THR A 238 -7.04 -0.47 -5.74
N LEU A 239 -8.14 0.06 -5.19
CA LEU A 239 -8.12 1.15 -4.23
C LEU A 239 -8.20 0.60 -2.81
N CYS A 240 -7.31 1.05 -1.95
CA CYS A 240 -7.13 0.57 -0.58
C CYS A 240 -7.37 1.67 0.45
N LYS A 241 -7.94 1.29 1.59
CA LYS A 241 -8.10 2.14 2.77
C LYS A 241 -7.71 1.40 4.05
N THR A 242 -7.45 2.15 5.11
CA THR A 242 -7.27 1.63 6.47
C THR A 242 -7.91 2.59 7.46
N PRO A 243 -8.51 2.11 8.57
CA PRO A 243 -9.05 2.99 9.62
C PRO A 243 -8.00 3.93 10.24
N LYS A 244 -6.70 3.65 10.06
CA LYS A 244 -5.62 4.46 10.65
C LYS A 244 -5.31 5.72 9.85
N ARG A 245 -5.59 5.73 8.54
CA ARG A 245 -5.22 6.79 7.59
C ARG A 245 -6.49 7.38 6.96
N ILE A 246 -6.44 8.64 6.57
CA ILE A 246 -7.45 9.38 5.82
C ILE A 246 -7.37 8.98 4.34
N GLY A 247 -8.51 8.98 3.66
CA GLY A 247 -8.61 8.75 2.23
C GLY A 247 -8.26 7.34 1.79
N TYR A 248 -7.82 7.25 0.54
CA TYR A 248 -7.53 5.99 -0.12
C TYR A 248 -6.22 6.07 -0.91
N TYR A 249 -5.76 4.89 -1.34
CA TYR A 249 -4.51 4.73 -2.05
C TYR A 249 -4.72 3.77 -3.21
N ALA A 250 -4.10 4.04 -4.35
CA ALA A 250 -4.13 3.15 -5.50
C ALA A 250 -2.94 2.19 -5.44
N ALA A 251 -3.23 0.90 -5.30
CA ALA A 251 -2.23 -0.17 -5.19
C ALA A 251 -1.81 -0.76 -6.54
N GLY A 252 -2.45 -0.35 -7.64
CA GLY A 252 -2.26 -0.96 -8.97
C GLY A 252 -3.33 -1.99 -9.34
N PRO A 253 -3.27 -2.57 -10.55
CA PRO A 253 -4.11 -3.69 -10.95
C PRO A 253 -3.97 -4.88 -10.02
N ALA A 254 -5.09 -5.54 -9.72
CA ALA A 254 -5.11 -6.73 -8.89
C ALA A 254 -4.41 -7.92 -9.58
N MET A 255 -3.83 -8.80 -8.75
CA MET A 255 -3.13 -9.99 -9.21
C MET A 255 -4.03 -10.95 -10.01
N GLU A 256 -3.42 -11.71 -10.92
CA GLU A 256 -4.09 -12.78 -11.67
C GLU A 256 -4.89 -13.73 -10.77
N GLY A 257 -6.15 -13.96 -11.13
CA GLY A 257 -7.09 -14.79 -10.38
C GLY A 257 -7.79 -14.10 -9.20
N THR A 258 -7.56 -12.81 -8.97
CA THR A 258 -8.27 -12.05 -7.91
C THR A 258 -9.76 -12.02 -8.21
N PHE A 259 -10.60 -12.29 -7.22
CA PHE A 259 -12.04 -12.21 -7.36
C PHE A 259 -12.51 -10.78 -7.66
N CYS A 260 -13.34 -10.60 -8.69
CA CYS A 260 -13.81 -9.28 -9.14
C CYS A 260 -15.35 -9.19 -9.27
N GLY A 261 -16.08 -10.07 -8.57
CA GLY A 261 -17.54 -10.09 -8.52
C GLY A 261 -18.18 -11.26 -9.29
N GLY A 262 -19.36 -11.69 -8.84
CA GLY A 262 -20.10 -12.79 -9.45
C GLY A 262 -19.31 -14.10 -9.54
N LYS A 263 -19.20 -14.69 -10.74
CA LYS A 263 -18.32 -15.84 -11.03
C LYS A 263 -17.17 -15.42 -11.95
N LYS A 264 -16.50 -14.33 -11.58
CA LYS A 264 -15.42 -13.71 -12.37
C LYS A 264 -14.14 -13.53 -11.57
N TRP A 265 -13.02 -13.43 -12.26
CA TRP A 265 -11.72 -13.09 -11.70
C TRP A 265 -10.94 -12.16 -12.62
N CYS A 266 -9.86 -11.59 -12.12
CA CYS A 266 -8.91 -10.83 -12.91
C CYS A 266 -8.05 -11.75 -13.77
N LYS A 267 -8.03 -11.48 -15.08
CA LYS A 267 -7.14 -12.12 -16.05
C LYS A 267 -6.70 -11.08 -17.07
N ASN A 268 -5.40 -10.86 -17.19
CA ASN A 268 -4.78 -9.84 -18.04
C ASN A 268 -5.35 -8.44 -17.77
N GLY A 269 -5.59 -8.08 -16.50
CA GLY A 269 -6.19 -6.81 -16.10
C GLY A 269 -7.71 -6.69 -16.30
N GLU A 270 -8.37 -7.71 -16.85
CA GLU A 270 -9.81 -7.69 -17.13
C GLU A 270 -10.60 -8.61 -16.19
N CYS A 271 -11.83 -8.21 -15.84
CA CYS A 271 -12.73 -9.02 -15.01
C CYS A 271 -13.52 -10.03 -15.86
N VAL A 272 -13.00 -11.25 -15.98
CA VAL A 272 -13.51 -12.29 -16.88
C VAL A 272 -14.18 -13.45 -16.15
N SER A 273 -15.11 -14.13 -16.81
CA SER A 273 -15.79 -15.33 -16.27
C SER A 273 -14.81 -16.47 -15.96
N TRP A 274 -15.07 -17.23 -14.90
CA TRP A 274 -14.35 -18.47 -14.59
C TRP A 274 -14.52 -19.55 -15.68
N GLY A 275 -15.54 -19.43 -16.53
CA GLY A 275 -15.84 -20.45 -17.54
C GLY A 275 -16.22 -21.79 -16.91
N SER A 276 -15.57 -22.87 -17.34
CA SER A 276 -15.78 -24.24 -16.81
C SER A 276 -14.89 -24.60 -15.62
N GLU A 277 -14.05 -23.67 -15.15
CA GLU A 277 -13.11 -23.90 -14.06
C GLU A 277 -13.82 -24.19 -12.73
N LYS A 278 -13.35 -25.22 -12.02
CA LYS A 278 -13.88 -25.59 -10.69
C LYS A 278 -13.23 -24.71 -9.63
N VAL A 279 -13.88 -23.59 -9.32
CA VAL A 279 -13.41 -22.61 -8.34
C VAL A 279 -14.00 -22.87 -6.97
N LYS A 280 -13.14 -23.00 -5.94
CA LYS A 280 -13.56 -23.12 -4.54
C LYS A 280 -14.10 -21.77 -4.04
N VAL A 281 -15.37 -21.76 -3.63
CA VAL A 281 -16.05 -20.60 -3.04
C VAL A 281 -16.24 -20.85 -1.54
N VAL A 282 -15.79 -19.93 -0.70
CA VAL A 282 -15.90 -20.00 0.76
C VAL A 282 -16.45 -18.68 1.27
N LYS A 283 -17.55 -18.72 2.02
CA LYS A 283 -18.11 -17.53 2.68
C LYS A 283 -17.24 -17.15 3.87
N GLY A 284 -17.10 -15.85 4.13
CA GLY A 284 -16.36 -15.36 5.28
C GLY A 284 -17.05 -15.70 6.59
N GLY A 285 -16.26 -16.08 7.59
CA GLY A 285 -16.71 -16.20 8.98
C GLY A 285 -15.79 -15.44 9.92
N TRP A 286 -16.40 -14.85 10.95
CA TRP A 286 -15.67 -14.13 12.00
C TRP A 286 -14.86 -15.10 12.86
N SER A 287 -13.62 -14.76 13.15
CA SER A 287 -12.91 -15.35 14.30
C SER A 287 -13.54 -14.90 15.62
N ASP A 288 -13.16 -15.61 16.68
CA ASP A 288 -13.43 -15.19 18.04
C ASP A 288 -12.86 -13.79 18.30
N TRP A 289 -13.51 -13.07 19.22
CA TRP A 289 -13.02 -11.79 19.68
C TRP A 289 -11.71 -11.96 20.47
N SER A 290 -10.63 -11.39 19.94
CA SER A 290 -9.39 -11.18 20.65
C SER A 290 -9.52 -9.98 21.57
N LYS A 291 -9.46 -10.20 22.90
CA LYS A 291 -9.60 -9.14 23.89
C LYS A 291 -8.36 -8.26 23.97
N GLY A 292 -8.57 -6.95 23.92
CA GLY A 292 -7.50 -5.97 24.10
C GLY A 292 -7.04 -5.85 25.55
N LYS A 293 -5.86 -5.25 25.74
CA LYS A 293 -5.43 -4.79 27.07
C LYS A 293 -6.12 -3.47 27.42
N CYS A 294 -6.44 -3.30 28.70
CA CYS A 294 -6.97 -2.03 29.22
C CYS A 294 -5.91 -0.93 29.05
N LYS A 295 -6.29 0.19 28.43
CA LYS A 295 -5.44 1.35 28.15
C LYS A 295 -6.16 2.62 28.59
N SER A 296 -5.41 3.60 29.09
CA SER A 296 -5.94 4.91 29.44
C SER A 296 -5.00 6.00 28.93
N GLY A 297 -5.57 7.13 28.51
CA GLY A 297 -4.83 8.36 28.25
C GLY A 297 -4.45 9.12 29.52
N CYS A 298 -4.99 8.73 30.68
CA CYS A 298 -4.86 9.44 31.95
C CYS A 298 -5.22 10.94 31.83
N VAL A 299 -6.23 11.24 31.02
CA VAL A 299 -6.79 12.58 30.87
C VAL A 299 -7.90 12.77 31.90
N LYS A 300 -8.04 13.94 32.54
CA LYS A 300 -9.11 14.20 33.52
C LYS A 300 -10.49 13.87 32.92
N LYS A 301 -11.35 13.21 33.70
CA LYS A 301 -12.67 12.69 33.30
C LYS A 301 -12.67 11.58 32.24
N SER A 302 -11.50 11.10 31.79
CA SER A 302 -11.43 9.96 30.87
C SER A 302 -11.79 8.64 31.57
N ARG A 303 -12.12 7.63 30.76
CA ARG A 303 -12.25 6.23 31.17
C ARG A 303 -11.15 5.42 30.49
N ALA A 304 -10.67 4.34 31.11
CA ALA A 304 -9.86 3.39 30.37
C ALA A 304 -10.72 2.54 29.44
N VAL A 305 -10.10 2.08 28.35
CA VAL A 305 -10.75 1.25 27.33
C VAL A 305 -9.99 -0.04 27.07
N THR A 306 -10.73 -1.10 26.76
CA THR A 306 -10.22 -2.27 26.05
C THR A 306 -10.78 -2.27 24.64
N VAL A 307 -9.92 -2.45 23.64
CA VAL A 307 -10.32 -2.61 22.23
C VAL A 307 -10.23 -4.08 21.86
N ASP A 308 -11.38 -4.74 21.71
CA ASP A 308 -11.42 -6.11 21.21
C ASP A 308 -11.48 -6.09 19.68
N LYS A 309 -10.80 -7.03 19.04
CA LYS A 309 -10.79 -7.20 17.58
C LYS A 309 -11.17 -8.61 17.18
N ARG A 310 -11.77 -8.74 16.00
CA ARG A 310 -11.95 -10.02 15.31
C ARG A 310 -11.64 -9.84 13.83
N TYR A 311 -11.33 -10.93 13.15
CA TYR A 311 -10.95 -10.92 11.74
C TYR A 311 -11.84 -11.85 10.94
N CYS A 312 -12.10 -11.53 9.69
CA CYS A 312 -12.88 -12.38 8.79
C CYS A 312 -12.00 -13.50 8.22
N ASN A 313 -11.68 -14.48 9.07
CA ASN A 313 -10.71 -15.54 8.76
C ASN A 313 -11.12 -16.93 9.25
N ASN A 314 -12.35 -17.11 9.77
CA ASN A 314 -12.84 -18.37 10.32
C ASN A 314 -14.22 -18.78 9.76
N PRO A 315 -14.30 -19.30 8.52
CA PRO A 315 -13.20 -19.47 7.58
C PRO A 315 -12.89 -18.18 6.80
N LYS A 316 -11.67 -18.08 6.26
CA LYS A 316 -11.30 -16.97 5.37
C LYS A 316 -12.16 -16.99 4.11
N PRO A 317 -12.81 -15.87 3.74
CA PRO A 317 -13.59 -15.78 2.52
C PRO A 317 -12.68 -16.02 1.31
N LYS A 318 -13.25 -16.65 0.28
CA LYS A 318 -12.53 -16.98 -0.94
C LYS A 318 -13.49 -16.98 -2.12
N ASN A 319 -13.13 -16.24 -3.17
CA ASN A 319 -13.90 -16.14 -4.42
C ASN A 319 -15.40 -15.82 -4.17
N THR A 320 -15.68 -14.87 -3.27
CA THR A 320 -17.03 -14.54 -2.83
C THR A 320 -17.18 -13.06 -2.51
N GLU A 321 -18.38 -12.52 -2.73
CA GLU A 321 -18.80 -11.21 -2.23
C GLU A 321 -19.24 -11.28 -0.76
N LYS A 322 -19.48 -12.49 -0.23
CA LYS A 322 -19.92 -12.70 1.15
C LYS A 322 -18.73 -12.67 2.10
N TYR A 323 -18.17 -11.48 2.29
CA TYR A 323 -17.29 -11.17 3.41
C TYR A 323 -18.08 -11.18 4.72
N CYS A 324 -17.42 -10.93 5.85
CA CYS A 324 -18.09 -10.96 7.14
C CYS A 324 -18.89 -9.68 7.40
N GLU A 325 -20.17 -9.83 7.74
CA GLU A 325 -21.05 -8.70 8.05
C GLU A 325 -20.93 -8.26 9.53
N GLY A 326 -20.98 -6.95 9.77
CA GLY A 326 -20.90 -6.32 11.08
C GLY A 326 -19.49 -5.88 11.48
N ASP A 327 -19.35 -5.37 12.71
CA ASP A 327 -18.11 -4.70 13.12
C ASP A 327 -16.97 -5.68 13.42
N ASN A 328 -15.74 -5.32 13.04
CA ASN A 328 -14.51 -6.05 13.38
C ASN A 328 -13.82 -5.54 14.66
N VAL A 329 -14.31 -4.43 15.22
CA VAL A 329 -13.79 -3.78 16.44
C VAL A 329 -14.94 -3.48 17.41
N ARG A 330 -14.70 -3.67 18.71
CA ARG A 330 -15.59 -3.17 19.76
C ARG A 330 -14.78 -2.63 20.94
N ILE A 331 -15.33 -1.62 21.61
CA ILE A 331 -14.69 -0.96 22.75
C ILE A 331 -15.48 -1.26 24.02
N HIS A 332 -14.78 -1.57 25.11
CA HIS A 332 -15.37 -1.65 26.45
C HIS A 332 -14.65 -0.71 27.40
N PHE A 333 -15.36 -0.22 28.41
CA PHE A 333 -14.74 0.51 29.50
C PHE A 333 -14.17 -0.45 30.56
N CYS A 334 -13.01 -0.10 31.07
CA CYS A 334 -12.31 -0.82 32.12
C CYS A 334 -11.82 0.15 33.21
N ASP A 335 -11.40 -0.40 34.34
CA ASP A 335 -10.88 0.38 35.47
C ASP A 335 -9.45 0.87 35.17
N ASP A 336 -9.22 2.16 35.36
CA ASP A 336 -7.97 2.84 35.09
C ASP A 336 -7.14 3.11 36.37
N SER A 337 -7.66 2.74 37.55
CA SER A 337 -7.03 2.98 38.86
C SER A 337 -5.59 2.46 38.97
N LYS A 338 -5.29 1.34 38.31
CA LYS A 338 -3.94 0.73 38.29
C LYS A 338 -3.05 1.24 37.16
N LEU A 339 -3.62 1.98 36.19
CA LEU A 339 -2.92 2.49 35.02
C LEU A 339 -2.49 3.95 35.20
N CYS A 340 -3.33 4.76 35.84
CA CYS A 340 -3.13 6.19 35.98
C CYS A 340 -2.82 6.57 37.42
N LYS A 341 -1.62 7.12 37.66
CA LYS A 341 -1.25 7.70 38.96
C LYS A 341 -1.72 9.14 39.10
N ASN A 342 -1.70 9.89 38.00
CA ASN A 342 -2.08 11.30 37.93
C ASN A 342 -2.90 11.53 36.66
N TYR A 343 -3.82 12.51 36.71
CA TYR A 343 -4.66 12.89 35.58
C TYR A 343 -4.32 14.26 35.05
N VAL A 344 -4.05 14.34 33.75
CA VAL A 344 -3.69 15.57 33.04
C VAL A 344 -4.96 16.23 32.49
N PRO A 345 -5.16 17.56 32.67
CA PRO A 345 -6.22 18.28 31.99
C PRO A 345 -6.17 18.09 30.45
N PRO A 346 -7.30 18.01 29.74
CA PRO A 346 -7.31 17.89 28.27
C PRO A 346 -6.47 18.97 27.56
N VAL A 347 -6.48 20.20 28.08
CA VAL A 347 -5.68 21.32 27.53
C VAL A 347 -4.18 21.07 27.64
N ASP A 348 -3.71 20.48 28.73
CA ASP A 348 -2.28 20.17 28.94
C ASP A 348 -1.84 18.98 28.09
N TYR A 349 -2.73 17.99 27.90
CA TYR A 349 -2.49 16.91 26.94
C TYR A 349 -2.37 17.49 25.52
N ALA A 350 -3.33 18.31 25.09
CA ALA A 350 -3.31 18.95 23.78
C ALA A 350 -2.05 19.81 23.58
N LYS A 351 -1.65 20.57 24.60
CA LYS A 351 -0.42 21.37 24.59
C LYS A 351 0.80 20.49 24.33
N GLN A 352 0.98 19.40 25.08
CA GLN A 352 2.10 18.47 24.89
C GLN A 352 2.12 17.87 23.48
N ARG A 353 0.95 17.53 22.93
CA ARG A 353 0.84 17.03 21.55
C ARG A 353 1.21 18.12 20.52
N CYS A 354 0.75 19.35 20.70
CA CYS A 354 1.08 20.48 19.81
C CYS A 354 2.56 20.92 19.91
N GLU A 355 3.19 20.80 21.07
CA GLU A 355 4.64 20.95 21.24
C GLU A 355 5.42 19.94 20.38
N PHE A 356 4.93 18.71 20.28
CA PHE A 356 5.50 17.71 19.39
C PHE A 356 5.18 18.02 17.91
N PHE A 357 3.93 18.34 17.58
CA PHE A 357 3.50 18.57 16.20
C PHE A 357 4.17 19.80 15.56
N SER A 358 4.37 20.88 16.30
CA SER A 358 4.98 22.13 15.81
C SER A 358 6.43 21.99 15.36
N LYS A 359 7.11 20.89 15.73
CA LYS A 359 8.46 20.56 15.22
C LYS A 359 8.44 20.13 13.74
N TYR A 360 7.30 19.64 13.25
CA TYR A 360 7.16 19.10 11.89
C TYR A 360 6.21 19.93 11.03
N VAL A 361 5.30 20.70 11.65
CA VAL A 361 4.32 21.55 10.95
C VAL A 361 4.61 23.01 11.32
N PRO A 362 5.36 23.76 10.48
CA PRO A 362 5.83 25.11 10.82
C PRO A 362 4.72 26.15 11.04
N ASP A 363 3.51 25.88 10.56
CA ASP A 363 2.38 26.82 10.59
C ASP A 363 1.62 26.81 11.93
N ILE A 364 1.89 25.85 12.82
CA ILE A 364 1.25 25.71 14.14
C ILE A 364 2.20 26.06 15.29
N THR A 365 1.61 26.38 16.44
CA THR A 365 2.29 26.77 17.68
C THR A 365 2.10 25.68 18.76
N PRO A 366 2.91 25.67 19.84
CA PRO A 366 2.79 24.69 20.93
C PRO A 366 1.56 24.91 21.84
N VAL A 367 0.52 25.59 21.38
CA VAL A 367 -0.71 25.83 22.12
C VAL A 367 -1.79 24.88 21.59
N GLY A 368 -2.35 24.04 22.46
CA GLY A 368 -3.34 23.03 22.09
C GLY A 368 -4.68 23.18 22.83
N VAL A 369 -5.75 22.68 22.23
CA VAL A 369 -7.10 22.67 22.79
C VAL A 369 -7.90 21.43 22.38
N GLN A 370 -8.84 21.04 23.24
CA GLN A 370 -9.95 20.16 22.87
C GLN A 370 -11.15 21.03 22.47
N VAL A 371 -11.60 20.94 21.22
CA VAL A 371 -12.69 21.78 20.71
C VAL A 371 -14.06 21.25 21.14
N LYS A 372 -15.09 22.10 21.03
CA LYS A 372 -16.47 21.70 21.35
C LYS A 372 -16.98 20.65 20.36
N TYR A 373 -17.77 19.70 20.87
CA TYR A 373 -18.45 18.70 20.07
C TYR A 373 -19.39 19.32 19.04
N ASN A 374 -19.49 18.67 17.89
CA ASN A 374 -20.40 19.02 16.81
C ASN A 374 -21.03 17.73 16.26
N GLU A 375 -22.36 17.66 16.26
CA GLU A 375 -23.09 16.47 15.79
C GLU A 375 -22.81 16.13 14.32
N LYS A 376 -22.59 17.13 13.46
CA LYS A 376 -22.25 16.93 12.04
C LYS A 376 -20.80 16.46 11.84
N ARG A 377 -19.96 16.56 12.88
CA ARG A 377 -18.53 16.22 12.86
C ARG A 377 -18.10 15.67 14.21
N GLN A 378 -18.62 14.49 14.55
CA GLN A 378 -18.49 13.87 15.88
C GLN A 378 -17.04 13.60 16.32
N TRP A 379 -16.09 13.56 15.41
CA TRP A 379 -14.67 13.38 15.67
C TRP A 379 -13.96 14.63 16.21
N GLN A 380 -14.50 15.84 15.98
CA GLN A 380 -13.77 17.09 16.22
C GLN A 380 -13.35 17.25 17.68
N SER A 381 -14.25 16.99 18.62
CA SER A 381 -13.93 17.03 20.05
C SER A 381 -12.98 15.93 20.51
N CYS A 382 -12.65 14.97 19.65
CA CYS A 382 -11.67 13.92 19.89
C CYS A 382 -10.35 14.14 19.16
N ALA A 383 -10.26 15.10 18.25
CA ALA A 383 -9.00 15.50 17.63
C ALA A 383 -8.27 16.54 18.48
N VAL A 384 -6.94 16.55 18.41
CA VAL A 384 -6.10 17.57 19.04
C VAL A 384 -5.95 18.75 18.10
N TYR A 385 -6.43 19.92 18.54
CA TYR A 385 -6.29 21.15 17.78
C TYR A 385 -5.14 22.00 18.30
N CYS A 386 -4.28 22.46 17.39
CA CYS A 386 -3.18 23.37 17.66
C CYS A 386 -3.47 24.76 17.11
N LYS A 387 -3.04 25.79 17.83
CA LYS A 387 -3.21 27.18 17.38
C LYS A 387 -2.24 27.46 16.24
N MET A 388 -2.76 27.86 15.09
CA MET A 388 -1.97 28.34 13.96
C MET A 388 -1.37 29.71 14.25
N LYS A 389 -0.30 30.07 13.53
CA LYS A 389 0.28 31.42 13.57
C LYS A 389 -0.72 32.51 13.15
N THR A 390 -1.70 32.17 12.32
CA THR A 390 -2.82 33.03 11.92
C THR A 390 -3.84 33.26 13.03
N GLY A 391 -3.77 32.49 14.13
CA GLY A 391 -4.69 32.55 15.25
C GLY A 391 -5.85 31.55 15.20
N THR A 392 -6.08 30.86 14.07
CA THR A 392 -7.11 29.82 13.92
C THR A 392 -6.67 28.49 14.57
N TRP A 393 -7.62 27.58 14.81
CA TRP A 393 -7.34 26.25 15.34
C TRP A 393 -7.25 25.22 14.21
N TYR A 394 -6.23 24.38 14.22
CA TYR A 394 -5.97 23.40 13.18
C TYR A 394 -5.53 22.06 13.75
N THR A 395 -6.04 20.96 13.20
CA THR A 395 -5.53 19.62 13.51
C THR A 395 -4.68 19.10 12.34
N PRO A 396 -3.38 18.80 12.53
CA PRO A 396 -2.46 18.40 11.47
C PRO A 396 -2.66 16.94 11.02
N ARG A 397 -3.90 16.55 10.72
CA ARG A 397 -4.25 15.16 10.41
C ARG A 397 -3.61 14.68 9.12
N GLN A 398 -3.56 15.53 8.09
CA GLN A 398 -3.01 15.15 6.79
C GLN A 398 -1.48 15.03 6.83
N GLU A 399 -0.79 15.94 7.52
CA GLU A 399 0.67 15.95 7.60
C GLU A 399 1.23 14.73 8.34
N PHE A 400 0.46 14.17 9.28
CA PHE A 400 0.84 12.98 10.06
C PHE A 400 0.17 11.69 9.61
N ASN A 401 -0.67 11.75 8.57
CA ASN A 401 -1.53 10.67 8.12
C ASN A 401 -0.78 9.34 7.91
N ASP A 402 0.37 9.41 7.25
CA ASP A 402 1.18 8.25 6.85
C ASP A 402 2.37 7.99 7.78
N ARG A 403 2.60 8.86 8.77
CA ARG A 403 3.76 8.81 9.68
C ARG A 403 3.53 7.95 10.94
N GLY A 404 2.35 7.35 11.08
CA GLY A 404 1.96 6.61 12.28
C GLY A 404 1.84 7.48 13.55
N ILE A 405 1.72 8.80 13.38
CA ILE A 405 1.58 9.76 14.48
C ILE A 405 0.09 10.05 14.68
N ASP A 406 -0.45 9.67 15.84
CA ASP A 406 -1.86 9.90 16.16
C ASP A 406 -2.13 11.37 16.52
N THR A 407 -3.11 11.97 15.87
CA THR A 407 -3.53 13.37 16.08
C THR A 407 -4.78 13.48 16.95
N PHE A 408 -5.23 12.37 17.53
CA PHE A 408 -6.40 12.32 18.40
C PHE A 408 -6.04 12.27 19.89
N PHE A 409 -7.02 12.63 20.70
CA PHE A 409 -7.06 12.25 22.10
C PHE A 409 -7.22 10.73 22.23
N PRO A 410 -6.66 10.11 23.28
CA PRO A 410 -6.78 8.67 23.48
C PRO A 410 -8.25 8.26 23.65
N ASP A 411 -8.58 7.06 23.18
CA ASP A 411 -9.89 6.46 23.44
C ASP A 411 -10.21 6.47 24.95
N GLY A 412 -11.47 6.76 25.25
CA GLY A 412 -11.99 6.97 26.60
C GLY A 412 -11.90 8.42 27.10
N THR A 413 -11.28 9.34 26.37
CA THR A 413 -11.28 10.77 26.72
C THR A 413 -12.70 11.34 26.67
N TRP A 414 -13.16 12.00 27.74
CA TRP A 414 -14.45 12.69 27.75
C TRP A 414 -14.47 13.82 26.71
N CYS A 415 -15.55 13.94 25.94
CA CYS A 415 -15.60 14.85 24.80
C CYS A 415 -16.89 15.67 24.70
N HIS A 416 -17.99 15.23 25.31
CA HIS A 416 -19.27 15.94 25.31
C HIS A 416 -20.19 15.44 26.42
N SER A 417 -21.21 16.24 26.74
CA SER A 417 -22.37 15.82 27.53
C SER A 417 -23.62 16.52 26.97
N ASP A 418 -24.68 15.76 26.77
CA ASP A 418 -26.00 16.29 26.36
C ASP A 418 -26.87 16.68 27.58
N GLY A 419 -26.29 16.67 28.78
CA GLY A 419 -26.96 16.91 30.07
C GLY A 419 -27.55 15.65 30.72
N ARG A 420 -27.61 14.52 30.00
CA ARG A 420 -28.06 13.22 30.52
C ARG A 420 -26.98 12.15 30.44
N THR A 421 -26.19 12.17 29.38
CA THR A 421 -25.19 11.16 29.03
C THR A 421 -23.86 11.83 28.74
N ASP A 422 -22.80 11.30 29.34
CA ASP A 422 -21.42 11.67 29.00
C ASP A 422 -20.94 10.87 27.78
N TYR A 423 -20.31 11.56 26.85
CA TYR A 423 -19.74 11.00 25.63
C TYR A 423 -18.22 10.92 25.76
N PHE A 424 -17.64 9.89 25.15
CA PHE A 424 -16.22 9.58 25.21
C PHE A 424 -15.68 9.26 23.82
N CYS A 425 -14.42 9.62 23.60
CA CYS A 425 -13.69 9.30 22.37
C CYS A 425 -13.58 7.79 22.22
N GLN A 426 -14.09 7.26 21.11
CA GLN A 426 -14.16 5.85 20.82
C GLN A 426 -13.91 5.67 19.33
N ASN A 427 -12.76 5.08 18.98
CA ASN A 427 -12.33 4.93 17.59
C ASN A 427 -12.39 6.27 16.84
N ARG A 428 -11.80 7.31 17.45
CA ARG A 428 -11.71 8.70 16.94
C ARG A 428 -13.02 9.50 16.89
N LEU A 429 -14.16 8.92 17.31
CA LEU A 429 -15.45 9.60 17.37
C LEU A 429 -15.88 9.90 18.81
N CYS A 430 -16.56 11.02 19.03
CA CYS A 430 -17.20 11.32 20.31
C CYS A 430 -18.55 10.60 20.40
N LEU A 431 -18.59 9.46 21.09
CA LEU A 431 -19.74 8.56 21.14
C LEU A 431 -20.23 8.34 22.58
N PRO A 432 -21.53 8.02 22.79
CA PRO A 432 -22.03 7.63 24.11
C PRO A 432 -21.37 6.33 24.60
N PRO A 433 -21.47 5.99 25.90
CA PRO A 433 -20.83 4.79 26.45
C PRO A 433 -21.24 3.52 25.69
N PRO A 434 -20.30 2.58 25.45
CA PRO A 434 -20.60 1.36 24.72
C PRO A 434 -21.60 0.51 25.51
N VAL A 435 -22.62 0.01 24.83
CA VAL A 435 -23.62 -0.88 25.42
C VAL A 435 -23.02 -2.28 25.58
N LYS A 436 -23.09 -2.87 26.79
CA LYS A 436 -22.55 -4.20 27.07
C LYS A 436 -23.00 -5.22 26.02
N GLY A 437 -22.03 -5.89 25.39
CA GLY A 437 -22.27 -6.96 24.41
C GLY A 437 -22.66 -6.51 23.01
N ARG A 438 -22.72 -5.20 22.72
CA ARG A 438 -22.92 -4.67 21.36
C ARG A 438 -21.62 -4.11 20.80
N ALA A 439 -21.48 -4.18 19.48
CA ALA A 439 -20.38 -3.55 18.79
C ALA A 439 -20.58 -2.00 18.73
N LEU A 440 -19.59 -1.26 18.22
CA LEU A 440 -19.46 0.20 18.40
C LEU A 440 -20.72 1.00 18.01
N LEU A 441 -21.58 0.46 17.14
CA LEU A 441 -22.85 1.06 16.75
C LEU A 441 -24.02 0.08 16.93
N PRO A 442 -24.84 0.23 18.00
CA PRO A 442 -25.98 -0.63 18.23
C PRO A 442 -27.22 -0.18 17.44
N GLY A 443 -27.46 -0.78 16.27
CA GLY A 443 -28.79 -0.87 15.65
C GLY A 443 -29.29 0.39 14.91
N GLY A 444 -29.58 0.20 13.61
CA GLY A 444 -30.59 1.00 12.89
C GLY A 444 -30.23 2.45 12.52
N TYR A 445 -29.20 3.06 13.09
CA TYR A 445 -28.66 4.34 12.63
C TYR A 445 -27.41 4.10 11.78
N ILE A 446 -27.63 3.61 10.56
CA ILE A 446 -26.68 3.83 9.46
C ILE A 446 -27.34 4.83 8.51
N PRO A 447 -27.13 6.15 8.66
CA PRO A 447 -27.12 6.98 7.48
C PRO A 447 -25.92 6.51 6.66
N ARG A 448 -26.14 6.09 5.42
CA ARG A 448 -25.08 5.99 4.42
C ARG A 448 -24.23 7.26 4.53
N GLY A 449 -22.96 7.14 4.97
CA GLY A 449 -22.04 8.28 5.09
C GLY A 449 -21.43 8.59 6.47
N LEU A 450 -21.58 7.76 7.51
CA LEU A 450 -20.90 7.95 8.81
C LEU A 450 -20.25 6.66 9.32
N ASP A 451 -19.30 6.12 8.56
CA ASP A 451 -18.15 5.41 9.14
C ASP A 451 -17.26 6.43 9.88
N PRO A 452 -16.45 6.04 10.88
CA PRO A 452 -15.52 6.93 11.57
C PRO A 452 -14.47 7.52 10.61
N GLU A 453 -14.85 8.57 9.89
CA GLU A 453 -14.08 9.47 9.05
C GLU A 453 -12.82 8.92 8.37
N VAL A 454 -13.00 8.36 7.17
CA VAL A 454 -11.91 8.18 6.18
C VAL A 454 -12.33 8.56 4.75
N ASP A 455 -13.59 8.83 4.43
CA ASP A 455 -13.98 9.16 3.05
C ASP A 455 -13.76 10.64 2.68
N VAL A 456 -12.69 11.27 3.20
CA VAL A 456 -12.10 12.38 2.43
C VAL A 456 -11.58 11.71 1.15
N PRO A 457 -12.11 12.01 -0.04
CA PRO A 457 -11.79 11.24 -1.24
C PRO A 457 -10.43 11.64 -1.84
N VAL A 458 -9.42 11.77 -0.97
CA VAL A 458 -8.05 12.09 -1.30
C VAL A 458 -7.28 10.82 -1.65
N LEU A 459 -6.57 10.86 -2.77
CA LEU A 459 -5.61 9.83 -3.16
C LEU A 459 -4.26 10.17 -2.51
N ASN A 460 -3.76 9.31 -1.62
CA ASN A 460 -2.61 9.60 -0.76
C ASN A 460 -1.31 8.89 -1.16
N ASN A 461 -1.22 8.30 -2.36
CA ASN A 461 0.03 7.72 -2.88
C ASN A 461 1.21 8.71 -2.77
N ALA A 462 2.41 8.17 -2.58
CA ALA A 462 3.64 8.97 -2.61
C ALA A 462 3.87 9.58 -4.00
N HIS A 463 4.24 10.85 -4.05
CA HIS A 463 4.56 11.55 -5.30
C HIS A 463 6.08 11.48 -5.58
N PRO A 464 6.53 11.19 -6.81
CA PRO A 464 7.96 11.12 -7.11
C PRO A 464 8.64 12.49 -7.17
N LYS A 465 7.94 13.51 -7.69
CA LYS A 465 8.47 14.86 -7.99
C LYS A 465 7.99 16.00 -7.06
N GLY A 466 7.27 15.74 -5.96
CA GLY A 466 6.40 16.76 -5.33
C GLY A 466 6.50 16.93 -3.81
N GLU A 467 6.22 18.16 -3.35
CA GLU A 467 6.03 18.50 -1.93
C GLU A 467 4.73 17.87 -1.40
N ASN A 468 4.83 17.02 -0.38
CA ASN A 468 3.70 16.33 0.25
C ASN A 468 2.78 17.24 1.10
N ARG A 469 2.67 18.53 0.76
CA ARG A 469 1.81 19.48 1.50
C ARG A 469 0.34 19.13 1.27
N ALA A 470 -0.45 19.22 2.34
CA ALA A 470 -1.89 19.06 2.26
C ALA A 470 -2.51 20.13 1.32
N PRO A 471 -3.40 19.75 0.38
CA PRO A 471 -4.12 20.72 -0.45
C PRO A 471 -4.84 21.77 0.40
N ASP A 472 -4.91 23.02 -0.08
CA ASP A 472 -5.45 24.14 0.72
C ASP A 472 -6.89 23.90 1.20
N LYS A 473 -7.76 23.33 0.34
CA LYS A 473 -9.14 22.97 0.71
C LYS A 473 -9.18 21.90 1.81
N LEU A 474 -8.24 20.96 1.80
CA LEU A 474 -8.12 19.96 2.85
C LEU A 474 -7.62 20.57 4.17
N ARG A 475 -6.70 21.55 4.08
CA ARG A 475 -6.26 22.33 5.24
C ARG A 475 -7.40 23.16 5.82
N GLU A 476 -8.24 23.79 5.00
CA GLU A 476 -9.44 24.49 5.46
C GLU A 476 -10.39 23.52 6.17
N TYR A 477 -10.64 22.34 5.60
CA TYR A 477 -11.51 21.32 6.21
C TYR A 477 -11.12 20.94 7.64
N PHE A 478 -9.81 20.83 7.91
CA PHE A 478 -9.26 20.50 9.22
C PHE A 478 -9.09 21.70 10.17
N GLN A 479 -9.43 22.91 9.75
CA GLN A 479 -9.54 24.04 10.67
C GLN A 479 -10.83 23.96 11.49
N TYR A 480 -10.78 24.49 12.71
CA TYR A 480 -11.93 24.67 13.58
C TYR A 480 -12.27 26.16 13.70
N ASN A 481 -13.50 26.49 13.30
CA ASN A 481 -14.11 27.79 13.49
C ASN A 481 -15.43 27.58 14.25
N GLU A 482 -15.59 28.24 15.38
CA GLU A 482 -16.81 28.14 16.18
C GLU A 482 -18.01 28.64 15.36
N GLY A 483 -18.99 27.76 15.10
CA GLY A 483 -20.19 28.07 14.30
C GLY A 483 -20.05 27.94 12.78
N ARG A 484 -18.86 27.67 12.23
CA ARG A 484 -18.66 27.41 10.78
C ARG A 484 -17.98 26.06 10.57
N LEU A 485 -18.65 25.18 9.84
CA LEU A 485 -18.08 23.94 9.35
C LEU A 485 -17.72 24.13 7.87
N PRO A 486 -16.44 24.08 7.50
CA PRO A 486 -16.06 24.02 6.09
C PRO A 486 -16.72 22.83 5.39
N PRO A 487 -17.02 22.89 4.09
CA PRO A 487 -17.49 21.72 3.36
C PRO A 487 -16.41 20.65 3.28
N LEU A 488 -16.81 19.37 3.21
CA LEU A 488 -15.89 18.29 2.84
C LEU A 488 -15.47 18.51 1.37
N PRO A 489 -14.17 18.56 1.07
CA PRO A 489 -13.71 18.71 -0.32
C PRO A 489 -14.10 17.48 -1.16
N GLY A 490 -14.54 17.72 -2.39
CA GLY A 490 -14.78 16.67 -3.37
C GLY A 490 -13.50 16.11 -3.99
N PRO A 491 -13.58 14.99 -4.75
CA PRO A 491 -12.40 14.42 -5.43
C PRO A 491 -11.72 15.42 -6.38
N ASP A 492 -12.52 16.21 -7.12
CA ASP A 492 -12.04 17.20 -8.08
C ASP A 492 -11.36 18.40 -7.41
N ASP A 493 -11.70 18.66 -6.14
CA ASP A 493 -11.14 19.74 -5.35
C ASP A 493 -9.72 19.48 -4.85
N LEU A 494 -9.29 18.21 -4.86
CA LEU A 494 -8.06 17.74 -4.23
C LEU A 494 -6.95 17.44 -5.24
N GLY A 495 -7.28 17.34 -6.52
CA GLY A 495 -6.35 16.98 -7.60
C GLY A 495 -5.87 15.53 -7.50
N ARG A 496 -5.81 14.81 -8.63
CA ARG A 496 -5.04 13.57 -8.72
C ARG A 496 -3.66 13.89 -9.28
N PRO A 497 -2.57 13.27 -8.79
CA PRO A 497 -1.30 13.26 -9.50
C PRO A 497 -1.51 12.83 -10.95
N LYS A 498 -0.81 13.48 -11.88
CA LYS A 498 -0.88 13.11 -13.30
C LYS A 498 0.00 11.89 -13.54
N GLU A 499 -0.35 11.08 -14.53
CA GLU A 499 0.43 9.89 -14.91
C GLU A 499 1.86 10.25 -15.39
N GLU A 500 1.99 11.44 -16.01
CA GLU A 500 3.24 12.08 -16.44
C GLU A 500 4.22 12.36 -15.28
N ASP A 501 3.72 12.45 -14.04
CA ASP A 501 4.55 12.69 -12.86
C ASP A 501 5.47 11.48 -12.52
N TYR A 502 5.18 10.32 -13.11
CA TYR A 502 5.88 9.04 -12.92
C TYR A 502 6.71 8.60 -14.15
N GLU A 503 6.88 9.46 -15.15
CA GLU A 503 7.65 9.12 -16.36
C GLU A 503 9.16 8.95 -16.10
N ILE A 504 9.72 7.86 -16.63
CA ILE A 504 11.17 7.57 -16.66
C ILE A 504 11.62 7.44 -18.12
N ILE A 505 12.80 7.98 -18.44
CA ILE A 505 13.47 7.76 -19.72
C ILE A 505 14.37 6.53 -19.59
N ASP A 506 14.34 5.64 -20.60
CA ASP A 506 15.23 4.47 -20.70
C ASP A 506 16.68 4.85 -20.40
N TYR A 507 17.29 4.16 -19.44
CA TYR A 507 18.72 4.28 -19.20
C TYR A 507 19.48 3.39 -20.18
N VAL A 508 19.91 3.98 -21.29
CA VAL A 508 20.91 3.34 -22.15
C VAL A 508 22.27 3.71 -21.57
N SER A 509 22.94 2.76 -20.89
CA SER A 509 24.36 2.95 -20.60
C SER A 509 25.08 3.15 -21.95
N PRO A 510 25.91 4.19 -22.11
CA PRO A 510 26.79 4.29 -23.27
C PRO A 510 27.74 3.09 -23.38
#